data_AF-A0A2E6NRB9-F1
#
_entry.id   AF-A0A2E6NRB9-F1
#
_cell.length_a   1.000
_cell.length_b   1.000
_cell.length_c   1.000
_cell.angle_alpha   90.00
_cell.angle_beta   90.00
_cell.angle_gamma   90.00
#
_symmetry.space_group_name_H-M   'P 1'
#
loop_
_entity.id
_entity.type
_entity.pdbx_description
1 polymer ?
#
loop_
_entity_poly.entity_id
_entity_poly.type
_entity_poly.pdbx_seq_one_letter_code
_entity_poly.pdbx_strand_id
1 'polypeptide(L)'
;MREISLRNRVSSPGGWMGVFGCLALSALISSCSGLPEPGGPRIHEIQGRSHRSPYHGRDVAGVVGIVTFTGKDHFFLQDPVPDQDDSTSEALRVYVGKKVAVPARGDRVMVFGRVTEYYPGGKKTGNLPMTGIEATAVDLIASDRPLPAFVTIAAGGRLPPGKIIDNDSVGGEPENPATPFDPAQDGIDFYESLEGMLVEIDEAIVVGPSNKYSEAWIIPGRAGDFGLRTPRGGLLLREDDRNPERMKVRVGKSPGWNVGDALKDVRGVLDYSYGNFVLRLLGTPVHEDRGLEPEVTSLRGNETHLSVASYNVLNFSAVAVDRAGLIAAQLVGNLGSPDLVALQEMQDNNGPLADGGADASESFKVLVSAVAAAGGPSYDFLQINPGSGKDGGQPGGNIRVGFLFNPARLKIVRYQEEKDGLPPSPSRIGVGSPAFQSSRKSLFCEFLFGSSRIFVINNHLSSKFGSPPMYGSRQPPANGGFDRRVAQFGEISAVADRIATAVPGAAILVLGDFNEFPFEEPMKSAGAGKARLKKLSELLPLPERYTYNFQGNSQTLDHVLVSERLAAGAEYDVVHVNSEFAVQTSDHDPVVARLKLPR
;
A
#
# COMPACT_ATOMS: atom_id res chain seq x y z
N MET A 1 50.68 36.42 -25.15
CA MET A 1 52.13 36.24 -24.88
C MET A 1 52.24 35.04 -23.97
N ARG A 2 52.60 33.87 -24.52
CA ARG A 2 53.97 33.34 -24.57
C ARG A 2 54.45 32.95 -23.17
N GLU A 3 54.49 31.65 -22.87
CA GLU A 3 55.61 30.72 -23.13
C GLU A 3 56.44 30.54 -21.84
N ILE A 4 56.54 29.33 -21.27
CA ILE A 4 57.60 28.32 -21.48
C ILE A 4 58.72 28.42 -20.42
N SER A 5 58.84 27.33 -19.62
CA SER A 5 60.02 26.43 -19.64
C SER A 5 61.19 26.53 -18.64
N LEU A 6 61.37 25.37 -17.98
CA LEU A 6 62.56 24.49 -17.86
C LEU A 6 63.79 24.89 -17.02
N ARG A 7 64.08 23.96 -16.10
CA ARG A 7 65.31 23.17 -15.87
C ARG A 7 66.65 23.87 -15.60
N ASN A 8 67.34 23.36 -14.56
CA ASN A 8 68.66 22.69 -14.59
C ASN A 8 68.93 22.16 -13.16
N ARG A 9 69.16 20.87 -12.85
CA ARG A 9 70.24 19.89 -13.14
C ARG A 9 71.63 20.27 -12.64
N VAL A 10 72.40 19.20 -12.34
CA VAL A 10 73.82 19.09 -11.94
C VAL A 10 74.01 19.07 -10.41
N SER A 11 74.75 18.20 -9.72
CA SER A 11 75.28 16.83 -9.85
C SER A 11 76.21 16.60 -8.63
N SER A 12 76.36 15.34 -8.19
CA SER A 12 77.22 14.75 -7.12
C SER A 12 78.75 15.01 -7.29
N PRO A 13 79.74 14.44 -6.51
CA PRO A 13 79.73 13.29 -5.56
C PRO A 13 80.70 13.34 -4.33
N GLY A 14 80.74 12.28 -3.50
CA GLY A 14 82.00 11.82 -2.85
C GLY A 14 81.97 11.18 -1.44
N GLY A 15 82.45 9.92 -1.35
CA GLY A 15 83.11 9.28 -0.16
C GLY A 15 82.21 8.42 0.75
N TRP A 16 82.08 7.09 0.65
CA TRP A 16 82.97 5.91 0.86
C TRP A 16 83.29 5.48 2.32
N MET A 17 82.99 4.18 2.55
CA MET A 17 83.50 3.18 3.50
C MET A 17 83.05 3.15 4.98
N GLY A 18 82.48 2.00 5.35
CA GLY A 18 82.36 1.51 6.73
C GLY A 18 81.47 0.27 6.86
N VAL A 19 81.98 -0.90 6.48
CA VAL A 19 81.33 -2.22 6.60
C VAL A 19 81.38 -2.69 8.05
N PHE A 20 80.22 -3.04 8.65
CA PHE A 20 80.10 -4.10 9.65
C PHE A 20 78.76 -4.80 9.47
N GLY A 21 78.82 -6.12 9.32
CA GLY A 21 77.67 -6.96 9.03
C GLY A 21 76.79 -7.21 10.26
N CYS A 22 75.50 -7.37 9.99
CA CYS A 22 74.68 -8.38 10.62
C CYS A 22 73.50 -8.67 9.67
N LEU A 23 73.50 -9.86 9.06
CA LEU A 23 72.34 -10.44 8.41
C LEU A 23 71.26 -10.65 9.48
N ALA A 24 70.12 -9.96 9.33
CA ALA A 24 68.86 -10.35 9.93
C ALA A 24 67.75 -10.12 8.90
N LEU A 25 67.58 -11.12 8.04
CA LEU A 25 66.41 -11.29 7.20
C LEU A 25 65.27 -11.77 8.13
N SER A 26 64.44 -10.85 8.62
CA SER A 26 63.21 -11.22 9.34
C SER A 26 62.08 -11.36 8.32
N ALA A 27 62.07 -12.52 7.67
CA ALA A 27 60.90 -13.03 6.96
C ALA A 27 59.93 -13.66 7.99
N LEU A 28 58.66 -13.26 7.88
CA LEU A 28 57.43 -13.86 8.43
C LEU A 28 57.32 -14.01 9.97
N ILE A 29 56.22 -13.49 10.52
CA ILE A 29 54.99 -14.26 10.76
C ILE A 29 53.83 -13.25 10.83
N SER A 30 52.98 -13.29 9.80
CA SER A 30 51.57 -12.93 9.94
C SER A 30 50.99 -13.92 10.95
N SER A 31 50.77 -13.50 12.18
CA SER A 31 50.03 -14.30 13.15
C SER A 31 48.54 -14.11 12.89
N CYS A 32 48.08 -14.67 11.78
CA CYS A 32 46.83 -15.43 11.80
C CYS A 32 47.01 -16.52 12.87
N SER A 33 46.55 -16.25 14.09
CA SER A 33 46.14 -17.34 15.00
C SER A 33 44.74 -17.74 14.52
N GLY A 34 44.55 -18.82 13.76
CA GLY A 34 44.99 -20.16 14.16
C GLY A 34 44.03 -20.79 15.18
N LEU A 35 42.77 -20.33 15.22
CA LEU A 35 41.66 -21.14 15.74
C LEU A 35 41.14 -21.99 14.56
N PRO A 36 40.73 -23.27 14.76
CA PRO A 36 40.04 -23.99 13.69
C PRO A 36 38.91 -23.10 13.18
N GLU A 37 38.80 -22.96 11.85
CA GLU A 37 37.58 -22.39 11.29
C GLU A 37 36.41 -23.19 11.87
N PRO A 38 35.36 -22.53 12.38
CA PRO A 38 34.17 -23.21 12.87
C PRO A 38 33.73 -24.21 11.80
N GLY A 39 33.78 -25.51 12.09
CA GLY A 39 33.56 -26.58 11.11
C GLY A 39 32.10 -26.78 10.69
N GLY A 40 31.26 -25.77 10.88
CA GLY A 40 29.84 -25.76 10.53
C GLY A 40 29.58 -25.23 9.12
N PRO A 41 28.37 -25.43 8.57
CA PRO A 41 27.99 -24.84 7.29
C PRO A 41 27.98 -23.31 7.36
N ARG A 42 28.25 -22.66 6.22
CA ARG A 42 28.17 -21.21 6.05
C ARG A 42 26.71 -20.77 5.91
N ILE A 43 26.44 -19.50 6.16
CA ILE A 43 25.05 -19.00 6.19
C ILE A 43 24.38 -19.09 4.81
N HIS A 44 25.07 -18.74 3.72
CA HIS A 44 24.54 -18.92 2.35
C HIS A 44 24.24 -20.39 2.00
N GLU A 45 24.97 -21.36 2.57
CA GLU A 45 24.64 -22.78 2.38
C GLU A 45 23.34 -23.16 3.10
N ILE A 46 23.09 -22.58 4.29
CA ILE A 46 21.86 -22.78 5.04
C ILE A 46 20.69 -22.09 4.33
N GLN A 47 20.85 -20.86 3.86
CA GLN A 47 19.83 -20.14 3.12
C GLN A 47 19.51 -20.85 1.79
N GLY A 48 20.53 -21.06 0.96
CA GLY A 48 20.39 -21.62 -0.38
C GLY A 48 19.73 -20.64 -1.35
N ARG A 49 19.43 -21.14 -2.55
CA ARG A 49 18.78 -20.39 -3.65
C ARG A 49 17.32 -20.80 -3.77
N SER A 50 16.55 -20.63 -2.70
CA SER A 50 15.13 -20.99 -2.63
C SER A 50 14.46 -20.41 -1.39
N HIS A 51 13.14 -20.21 -1.43
CA HIS A 51 12.30 -19.83 -0.27
C HIS A 51 12.24 -20.87 0.86
N ARG A 52 13.01 -21.95 0.77
CA ARG A 52 13.12 -22.99 1.79
C ARG A 52 14.56 -23.44 1.87
N SER A 53 15.05 -23.52 3.10
CA SER A 53 16.41 -23.95 3.36
C SER A 53 16.66 -25.41 2.91
N PRO A 54 17.75 -25.71 2.19
CA PRO A 54 18.20 -27.09 1.96
C PRO A 54 18.66 -27.80 3.25
N TYR A 55 18.87 -27.03 4.32
CA TYR A 55 19.18 -27.50 5.67
C TYR A 55 17.96 -27.62 6.57
N HIS A 56 16.74 -27.30 6.11
CA HIS A 56 15.53 -27.38 6.94
C HIS A 56 15.41 -28.74 7.65
N GLY A 57 15.27 -28.69 8.98
CA GLY A 57 15.17 -29.86 9.85
C GLY A 57 16.50 -30.57 10.14
N ARG A 58 17.64 -30.02 9.73
CA ARG A 58 18.97 -30.53 10.10
C ARG A 58 19.49 -29.79 11.32
N ASP A 59 20.25 -30.51 12.14
CA ASP A 59 21.00 -29.89 13.23
C ASP A 59 22.33 -29.36 12.67
N VAL A 60 22.68 -28.15 13.06
CA VAL A 60 23.90 -27.46 12.67
C VAL A 60 24.69 -27.10 13.93
N ALA A 61 26.01 -27.23 13.82
CA ALA A 61 26.94 -26.90 14.89
C ALA A 61 28.03 -26.01 14.32
N GLY A 62 28.36 -24.94 15.03
CA GLY A 62 29.48 -24.08 14.63
C GLY A 62 29.14 -23.05 13.54
N VAL A 63 27.88 -22.63 13.40
CA VAL A 63 27.54 -21.55 12.44
C VAL A 63 28.02 -20.22 13.03
N VAL A 64 28.93 -19.53 12.35
CA VAL A 64 29.54 -18.29 12.85
C VAL A 64 29.16 -17.10 12.01
N GLY A 65 28.91 -15.98 12.68
CA GLY A 65 28.67 -14.69 12.04
C GLY A 65 28.75 -13.54 13.04
N ILE A 66 28.41 -12.34 12.55
CA ILE A 66 28.29 -11.12 13.35
C ILE A 66 26.81 -10.83 13.59
N VAL A 67 26.46 -10.49 14.83
CA VAL A 67 25.10 -10.08 15.19
C VAL A 67 24.82 -8.67 14.65
N THR A 68 23.85 -8.55 13.74
CA THR A 68 23.54 -7.30 13.03
C THR A 68 22.33 -6.56 13.60
N PHE A 69 21.39 -7.30 14.20
CA PHE A 69 20.20 -6.77 14.87
C PHE A 69 19.76 -7.68 16.01
N THR A 70 19.27 -7.08 17.10
CA THR A 70 18.85 -7.79 18.31
C THR A 70 17.37 -7.52 18.61
N GLY A 71 16.56 -8.57 18.58
CA GLY A 71 15.18 -8.56 19.04
C GLY A 71 15.06 -9.00 20.50
N LYS A 72 13.83 -9.26 20.94
CA LYS A 72 13.54 -9.68 22.32
C LYS A 72 13.98 -11.12 22.62
N ASP A 73 13.83 -12.00 21.65
CA ASP A 73 13.99 -13.46 21.77
C ASP A 73 14.72 -14.06 20.56
N HIS A 74 15.26 -13.20 19.70
CA HIS A 74 15.99 -13.56 18.50
C HIS A 74 16.99 -12.46 18.14
N PHE A 75 17.91 -12.77 17.24
CA PHE A 75 18.81 -11.82 16.61
C PHE A 75 19.04 -12.23 15.15
N PHE A 76 19.51 -11.30 14.32
CA PHE A 76 20.01 -11.61 12.98
C PHE A 76 21.52 -11.81 13.04
N LEU A 77 21.98 -12.89 12.41
CA LEU A 77 23.38 -13.25 12.29
C LEU A 77 23.75 -13.17 10.82
N GLN A 78 24.81 -12.42 10.49
CA GLN A 78 25.28 -12.29 9.11
C GLN A 78 26.75 -12.70 8.99
N ASP A 79 27.09 -13.40 7.92
CA ASP A 79 28.44 -13.83 7.59
C ASP A 79 29.27 -12.60 7.17
N PRO A 80 30.42 -12.34 7.81
CA PRO A 80 31.28 -11.22 7.43
C PRO A 80 32.06 -11.46 6.13
N VAL A 81 32.04 -12.66 5.56
CA VAL A 81 32.77 -13.04 4.33
C VAL A 81 31.79 -13.68 3.32
N PRO A 82 31.11 -12.87 2.48
CA PRO A 82 30.08 -13.36 1.56
C PRO A 82 30.65 -14.20 0.39
N ASP A 83 29.82 -15.07 -0.20
CA ASP A 83 30.13 -16.00 -1.29
C ASP A 83 30.13 -15.37 -2.70
N GLN A 84 29.79 -14.09 -2.81
CA GLN A 84 29.67 -13.31 -4.06
C GLN A 84 28.54 -13.79 -4.98
N ASP A 85 27.53 -14.45 -4.45
CA ASP A 85 26.33 -14.86 -5.16
C ASP A 85 25.11 -14.05 -4.70
N ASP A 86 24.59 -13.19 -5.56
CA ASP A 86 23.41 -12.37 -5.25
C ASP A 86 22.11 -13.19 -5.09
N SER A 87 22.14 -14.49 -5.38
CA SER A 87 21.01 -15.41 -5.21
C SER A 87 21.00 -16.17 -3.88
N THR A 88 21.94 -15.89 -2.97
CA THR A 88 21.95 -16.43 -1.60
C THR A 88 21.99 -15.29 -0.60
N SER A 89 21.28 -15.45 0.53
CA SER A 89 21.43 -14.54 1.65
C SER A 89 22.61 -14.96 2.54
N GLU A 90 23.37 -13.98 3.01
CA GLU A 90 24.47 -14.18 3.97
C GLU A 90 24.03 -13.98 5.41
N ALA A 91 22.73 -13.80 5.65
CA ALA A 91 22.18 -13.62 6.96
C ALA A 91 21.04 -14.59 7.23
N LEU A 92 20.78 -14.87 8.50
CA LEU A 92 19.62 -15.64 8.92
C LEU A 92 19.13 -15.20 10.30
N ARG A 93 17.90 -15.57 10.63
CA ARG A 93 17.31 -15.32 11.94
C ARG A 93 17.72 -16.42 12.93
N VAL A 94 18.23 -16.05 14.10
CA VAL A 94 18.52 -16.99 15.19
C VAL A 94 17.54 -16.78 16.33
N TYR A 95 16.72 -17.78 16.63
CA TYR A 95 15.78 -17.76 17.75
C TYR A 95 16.37 -18.44 18.99
N VAL A 96 16.41 -17.71 20.10
CA VAL A 96 16.96 -18.18 21.40
C VAL A 96 15.89 -18.33 22.48
N GLY A 97 14.68 -17.81 22.23
CA GLY A 97 13.58 -17.82 23.20
C GLY A 97 13.98 -17.09 24.49
N LYS A 98 13.81 -17.76 25.63
CA LYS A 98 14.21 -17.26 26.97
C LYS A 98 15.37 -18.02 27.59
N LYS A 99 15.90 -19.03 26.89
CA LYS A 99 16.86 -20.00 27.45
C LYS A 99 18.29 -19.52 27.30
N VAL A 100 18.57 -18.77 26.23
CA VAL A 100 19.88 -18.23 25.92
C VAL A 100 19.76 -16.70 25.89
N ALA A 101 20.76 -16.01 26.43
CA ALA A 101 20.82 -14.55 26.37
C ALA A 101 20.99 -14.09 24.92
N VAL A 102 20.25 -13.07 24.51
CA VAL A 102 20.43 -12.46 23.19
C VAL A 102 21.77 -11.70 23.19
N PRO A 103 22.73 -12.05 22.31
CA PRO A 103 24.01 -11.33 22.22
C PRO A 103 23.80 -9.88 21.74
N ALA A 104 24.80 -9.03 21.95
CA ALA A 104 24.73 -7.64 21.51
C ALA A 104 25.05 -7.49 20.02
N ARG A 105 24.52 -6.43 19.40
CA ARG A 105 24.92 -6.05 18.03
C ARG A 105 26.43 -5.80 17.97
N GLY A 106 27.10 -6.39 16.98
CA GLY A 106 28.56 -6.35 16.84
C GLY A 106 29.28 -7.52 17.53
N ASP A 107 28.58 -8.36 18.29
CA ASP A 107 29.15 -9.61 18.78
C ASP A 107 29.37 -10.59 17.62
N ARG A 108 30.55 -11.20 17.60
CA ARG A 108 30.84 -12.39 16.80
C ARG A 108 30.51 -13.61 17.65
N VAL A 109 29.59 -14.43 17.16
CA VAL A 109 29.10 -15.59 17.91
C VAL A 109 29.16 -16.86 17.09
N MET A 110 29.16 -17.99 17.78
CA MET A 110 29.01 -19.33 17.23
C MET A 110 27.69 -19.92 17.69
N VAL A 111 26.87 -20.35 16.75
CA VAL A 111 25.51 -20.82 16.98
C VAL A 111 25.41 -22.32 16.75
N PHE A 112 24.68 -22.97 17.64
CA PHE A 112 24.34 -24.39 17.59
C PHE A 112 22.84 -24.52 17.67
N GLY A 113 22.25 -25.42 16.89
CA GLY A 113 20.80 -25.61 16.93
C GLY A 113 20.27 -26.36 15.73
N ARG A 114 18.98 -26.17 15.48
CA ARG A 114 18.26 -26.81 14.38
C ARG A 114 17.80 -25.75 13.39
N VAL A 115 18.03 -26.00 12.10
CA VAL A 115 17.54 -25.12 11.04
C VAL A 115 16.03 -25.34 10.87
N THR A 116 15.27 -24.25 10.84
CA THR A 116 13.80 -24.25 10.80
C THR A 116 13.28 -23.17 9.87
N GLU A 117 12.08 -23.40 9.32
CA GLU A 117 11.30 -22.37 8.63
C GLU A 117 10.34 -21.67 9.61
N TYR A 118 10.59 -20.40 9.89
CA TYR A 118 9.73 -19.59 10.75
C TYR A 118 8.69 -18.85 9.92
N TYR A 119 7.40 -19.08 10.15
CA TYR A 119 6.33 -18.32 9.52
C TYR A 119 5.82 -17.22 10.46
N PRO A 120 6.07 -15.92 10.17
CA PRO A 120 5.54 -14.84 10.98
C PRO A 120 4.00 -14.93 11.09
N GLY A 121 3.46 -14.99 12.31
CA GLY A 121 2.01 -15.16 12.52
C GLY A 121 1.45 -16.56 12.21
N GLY A 122 2.30 -17.51 11.80
CA GLY A 122 1.95 -18.90 11.52
C GLY A 122 1.54 -19.17 10.07
N LYS A 123 1.69 -20.42 9.63
CA LYS A 123 1.53 -20.84 8.22
C LYS A 123 0.15 -20.54 7.60
N LYS A 124 -0.92 -20.46 8.40
CA LYS A 124 -2.28 -20.14 7.91
C LYS A 124 -2.46 -18.70 7.42
N THR A 125 -1.49 -17.83 7.69
CA THR A 125 -1.52 -16.43 7.23
C THR A 125 -1.23 -16.28 5.74
N GLY A 126 -0.68 -17.32 5.08
CA GLY A 126 -0.21 -17.22 3.69
C GLY A 126 1.12 -16.50 3.53
N ASN A 127 1.82 -16.21 4.64
CA ASN A 127 3.17 -15.67 4.65
C ASN A 127 4.19 -16.68 4.09
N LEU A 128 5.30 -16.16 3.57
CA LEU A 128 6.52 -16.91 3.30
C LEU A 128 7.18 -17.35 4.63
N PRO A 129 7.95 -18.43 4.62
CA PRO A 129 8.82 -18.75 5.74
C PRO A 129 10.01 -17.79 5.78
N MET A 130 10.69 -17.77 6.92
CA MET A 130 12.02 -17.21 7.06
C MET A 130 12.97 -18.31 7.51
N THR A 131 14.12 -18.41 6.85
CA THR A 131 15.14 -19.38 7.21
C THR A 131 15.84 -18.93 8.50
N GLY A 132 15.94 -19.86 9.45
CA GLY A 132 16.59 -19.55 10.72
C GLY A 132 17.04 -20.75 11.50
N ILE A 133 17.69 -20.47 12.63
CA ILE A 133 18.17 -21.49 13.58
C ILE A 133 17.40 -21.34 14.90
N GLU A 134 16.73 -22.40 15.34
CA GLU A 134 16.33 -22.54 16.74
C GLU A 134 17.55 -22.96 17.56
N ALA A 135 18.15 -21.99 18.24
CA ALA A 135 19.42 -22.16 18.92
C ALA A 135 19.27 -22.95 20.23
N THR A 136 20.14 -23.93 20.40
CA THR A 136 20.34 -24.66 21.66
C THR A 136 21.47 -24.03 22.49
N ALA A 137 22.45 -23.43 21.83
CA ALA A 137 23.55 -22.68 22.44
C ALA A 137 24.05 -21.56 21.52
N VAL A 138 24.57 -20.50 22.12
CA VAL A 138 25.24 -19.39 21.43
C VAL A 138 26.49 -19.06 22.24
N ASP A 139 27.65 -19.27 21.64
CA ASP A 139 28.94 -18.99 22.26
C ASP A 139 29.50 -17.66 21.73
N LEU A 140 29.83 -16.75 22.64
CA LEU A 140 30.50 -15.50 22.30
C LEU A 140 31.97 -15.77 21.92
N ILE A 141 32.37 -15.35 20.72
CA ILE A 141 33.77 -15.42 20.26
C ILE A 141 34.48 -14.11 20.55
N ALA A 142 33.85 -12.99 20.20
CA ALA A 142 34.41 -11.64 20.40
C ALA A 142 33.30 -10.60 20.39
N SER A 143 33.49 -9.49 21.11
CA SER A 143 32.57 -8.35 21.12
C SER A 143 33.10 -7.17 20.31
N ASP A 144 32.21 -6.21 20.04
CA ASP A 144 32.54 -4.93 19.38
C ASP A 144 33.29 -5.11 18.05
N ARG A 145 32.83 -6.05 17.21
CA ARG A 145 33.35 -6.20 15.85
C ARG A 145 32.64 -5.20 14.92
N PRO A 146 33.32 -4.74 13.86
CA PRO A 146 32.65 -4.05 12.76
C PRO A 146 31.51 -4.90 12.20
N LEU A 147 30.42 -4.24 11.82
CA LEU A 147 29.33 -4.91 11.10
C LEU A 147 29.81 -5.32 9.70
N PRO A 148 29.25 -6.40 9.12
CA PRO A 148 29.40 -6.69 7.70
C PRO A 148 29.04 -5.49 6.82
N ALA A 149 29.60 -5.45 5.61
CA ALA A 149 29.24 -4.41 4.65
C ALA A 149 27.74 -4.45 4.32
N PHE A 150 27.15 -3.28 4.14
CA PHE A 150 25.77 -3.17 3.68
C PHE A 150 25.71 -3.53 2.18
N VAL A 151 24.65 -4.23 1.79
CA VAL A 151 24.31 -4.37 0.38
C VAL A 151 23.61 -3.10 -0.08
N THR A 152 24.21 -2.40 -1.03
CA THR A 152 23.62 -1.20 -1.63
C THR A 152 22.51 -1.59 -2.58
N ILE A 153 21.31 -1.04 -2.38
CA ILE A 153 20.19 -1.12 -3.33
C ILE A 153 20.08 0.22 -4.06
N ALA A 154 19.94 0.16 -5.39
CA ALA A 154 20.08 1.29 -6.31
C ALA A 154 21.49 1.93 -6.23
N ALA A 155 21.66 3.15 -6.75
CA ALA A 155 22.94 3.89 -6.76
C ALA A 155 24.15 3.11 -7.33
N GLY A 156 23.91 2.21 -8.30
CA GLY A 156 24.95 1.34 -8.89
C GLY A 156 25.16 0.00 -8.19
N GLY A 157 24.41 -0.27 -7.12
CA GLY A 157 24.25 -1.58 -6.49
C GLY A 157 23.13 -2.42 -7.11
N ARG A 158 22.53 -3.29 -6.30
CA ARG A 158 21.46 -4.20 -6.75
C ARG A 158 20.17 -3.42 -7.01
N LEU A 159 19.49 -3.70 -8.12
CA LEU A 159 18.21 -3.08 -8.45
C LEU A 159 17.09 -4.12 -8.28
N PRO A 160 16.03 -3.82 -7.50
CA PRO A 160 14.88 -4.71 -7.43
C PRO A 160 14.18 -4.74 -8.80
N PRO A 161 13.58 -5.88 -9.19
CA PRO A 161 12.67 -5.92 -10.31
C PRO A 161 11.58 -4.85 -10.17
N GLY A 162 11.21 -4.22 -11.29
CA GLY A 162 10.27 -3.09 -11.32
C GLY A 162 8.90 -3.42 -11.93
N LYS A 163 8.57 -4.70 -12.13
CA LYS A 163 7.28 -5.13 -12.71
C LYS A 163 6.74 -6.44 -12.16
N ILE A 164 7.59 -7.46 -12.10
CA ILE A 164 7.21 -8.84 -11.80
C ILE A 164 7.48 -9.14 -10.33
N ILE A 165 6.44 -9.53 -9.59
CA ILE A 165 6.61 -10.08 -8.24
C ILE A 165 7.07 -11.52 -8.35
N ASP A 166 6.35 -12.31 -9.15
CA ASP A 166 6.59 -13.72 -9.44
C ASP A 166 5.88 -14.07 -10.76
N ASN A 167 6.50 -14.85 -11.63
CA ASN A 167 5.85 -15.32 -12.86
C ASN A 167 6.06 -16.80 -13.22
N ASP A 168 6.89 -17.53 -12.47
CA ASP A 168 7.28 -18.89 -12.79
C ASP A 168 7.13 -19.90 -11.63
N SER A 169 6.52 -19.48 -10.52
CA SER A 169 6.19 -20.36 -9.40
C SER A 169 5.40 -21.60 -9.86
N VAL A 170 5.95 -22.78 -9.61
CA VAL A 170 5.33 -24.06 -9.99
C VAL A 170 4.07 -24.28 -9.15
N GLY A 171 2.90 -24.24 -9.80
CA GLY A 171 1.61 -24.31 -9.13
C GLY A 171 1.24 -23.04 -8.35
N GLY A 172 1.92 -21.93 -8.65
CA GLY A 172 1.79 -20.67 -7.92
C GLY A 172 2.33 -20.75 -6.49
N GLU A 173 3.30 -21.62 -6.19
CA GLU A 173 3.93 -21.74 -4.88
C GLU A 173 5.44 -21.42 -4.95
N PRO A 174 5.88 -20.26 -4.42
CA PRO A 174 7.31 -19.92 -4.35
C PRO A 174 8.14 -20.92 -3.54
N GLU A 175 7.52 -21.56 -2.54
CA GLU A 175 8.17 -22.57 -1.69
C GLU A 175 8.33 -23.96 -2.37
N ASN A 176 7.79 -24.16 -3.58
CA ASN A 176 7.89 -25.45 -4.25
C ASN A 176 9.35 -25.72 -4.65
N PRO A 177 9.95 -26.88 -4.31
CA PRO A 177 11.34 -27.19 -4.68
C PRO A 177 11.64 -27.21 -6.18
N ALA A 178 10.61 -27.24 -7.03
CA ALA A 178 10.73 -27.16 -8.49
C ALA A 178 10.56 -25.72 -9.03
N THR A 179 10.17 -24.76 -8.19
CA THR A 179 10.11 -23.34 -8.56
C THR A 179 11.54 -22.82 -8.78
N PRO A 180 11.82 -22.21 -9.93
CA PRO A 180 13.08 -21.51 -10.14
C PRO A 180 13.28 -20.40 -9.09
N PHE A 181 14.53 -20.07 -8.81
CA PHE A 181 14.87 -18.92 -7.96
C PHE A 181 15.63 -17.92 -8.82
N ASP A 182 14.95 -16.85 -9.24
CA ASP A 182 15.44 -15.83 -10.16
C ASP A 182 15.27 -14.41 -9.59
N PRO A 183 16.16 -13.99 -8.66
CA PRO A 183 16.12 -12.65 -8.07
C PRO A 183 16.37 -11.50 -9.05
N ALA A 184 16.80 -11.78 -10.29
CA ALA A 184 16.96 -10.75 -11.31
C ALA A 184 15.64 -10.41 -11.99
N GLN A 185 14.69 -11.35 -12.03
CA GLN A 185 13.38 -11.19 -12.65
C GLN A 185 12.25 -10.99 -11.64
N ASP A 186 12.30 -11.72 -10.53
CA ASP A 186 11.18 -11.83 -9.59
C ASP A 186 11.46 -11.05 -8.30
N GLY A 187 10.61 -10.07 -8.02
CA GLY A 187 10.75 -9.23 -6.84
C GLY A 187 10.67 -10.01 -5.54
N ILE A 188 9.92 -11.12 -5.51
CA ILE A 188 9.82 -11.98 -4.33
C ILE A 188 11.16 -12.67 -4.03
N ASP A 189 11.88 -13.12 -5.06
CA ASP A 189 13.20 -13.76 -4.95
C ASP A 189 14.30 -12.73 -4.66
N PHE A 190 14.19 -11.54 -5.26
CA PHE A 190 15.12 -10.44 -4.99
C PHE A 190 15.21 -10.13 -3.50
N TYR A 191 14.06 -9.97 -2.83
CA TYR A 191 14.08 -9.67 -1.40
C TYR A 191 14.38 -10.91 -0.54
N GLU A 192 14.00 -12.11 -0.98
CA GLU A 192 14.37 -13.37 -0.30
C GLU A 192 15.88 -13.55 -0.25
N SER A 193 16.58 -13.28 -1.36
CA SER A 193 18.05 -13.33 -1.42
C SER A 193 18.76 -12.28 -0.55
N LEU A 194 18.02 -11.35 0.05
CA LEU A 194 18.50 -10.35 0.99
C LEU A 194 17.97 -10.58 2.42
N GLU A 195 17.25 -11.68 2.67
CA GLU A 195 16.62 -11.97 3.95
C GLU A 195 17.63 -11.87 5.11
N GLY A 196 17.34 -11.01 6.09
CA GLY A 196 18.15 -10.80 7.28
C GLY A 196 19.42 -9.98 7.07
N MET A 197 19.75 -9.59 5.83
CA MET A 197 20.99 -8.89 5.52
C MET A 197 20.91 -7.40 5.85
N LEU A 198 22.08 -6.82 6.14
CA LEU A 198 22.28 -5.38 6.19
C LEU A 198 22.15 -4.78 4.78
N VAL A 199 21.22 -3.84 4.63
CA VAL A 199 20.90 -3.17 3.37
C VAL A 199 20.98 -1.65 3.54
N GLU A 200 21.55 -0.96 2.56
CA GLU A 200 21.55 0.49 2.48
C GLU A 200 20.97 1.02 1.17
N ILE A 201 20.29 2.15 1.27
CA ILE A 201 19.73 2.92 0.16
C ILE A 201 20.15 4.38 0.36
N ASP A 202 20.92 4.90 -0.59
CA ASP A 202 21.46 6.27 -0.53
C ASP A 202 20.37 7.34 -0.55
N GLU A 203 19.42 7.18 -1.46
CA GLU A 203 18.24 8.04 -1.63
C GLU A 203 17.04 7.15 -1.90
N ALA A 204 15.94 7.37 -1.17
CA ALA A 204 14.67 6.68 -1.35
C ALA A 204 13.53 7.68 -1.44
N ILE A 205 12.48 7.35 -2.19
CA ILE A 205 11.28 8.18 -2.31
C ILE A 205 10.12 7.49 -1.60
N VAL A 206 9.40 8.23 -0.77
CA VAL A 206 8.17 7.75 -0.11
C VAL A 206 7.05 7.66 -1.15
N VAL A 207 6.48 6.46 -1.31
CA VAL A 207 5.38 6.16 -2.24
C VAL A 207 4.09 5.76 -1.53
N GLY A 208 4.16 5.52 -0.23
CA GLY A 208 2.99 5.38 0.64
C GLY A 208 3.27 6.09 1.97
N PRO A 209 2.34 6.93 2.44
CA PRO A 209 2.60 7.80 3.59
C PRO A 209 2.81 6.98 4.85
N SER A 210 3.46 7.61 5.81
CA SER A 210 3.66 6.97 7.11
C SER A 210 2.37 6.83 7.88
N ASN A 211 2.20 5.70 8.59
CA ASN A 211 0.96 5.37 9.29
C ASN A 211 1.14 5.28 10.81
N LYS A 212 0.04 5.01 11.54
CA LYS A 212 0.02 4.88 13.00
C LYS A 212 0.86 3.72 13.57
N TYR A 213 1.29 2.78 12.73
CA TYR A 213 2.17 1.67 13.09
C TYR A 213 3.65 2.01 12.88
N SER A 214 3.96 3.27 12.58
CA SER A 214 5.31 3.75 12.25
C SER A 214 5.88 3.06 11.00
N GLU A 215 5.01 2.76 10.03
CA GLU A 215 5.40 2.13 8.77
C GLU A 215 5.17 3.11 7.62
N ALA A 216 6.07 3.10 6.65
CA ALA A 216 5.91 3.82 5.38
C ALA A 216 6.38 2.92 4.24
N TRP A 217 6.10 3.32 3.01
CA TRP A 217 6.51 2.60 1.82
C TRP A 217 7.40 3.48 0.96
N ILE A 218 8.52 2.91 0.53
CA ILE A 218 9.52 3.60 -0.27
C ILE A 218 9.82 2.83 -1.54
N ILE A 219 10.45 3.51 -2.48
CA ILE A 219 11.24 2.86 -3.53
C ILE A 219 12.70 3.31 -3.44
N PRO A 220 13.67 2.44 -3.74
CA PRO A 220 15.09 2.76 -3.65
C PRO A 220 15.61 3.46 -4.91
N GLY A 221 16.27 4.60 -4.79
CA GLY A 221 16.79 5.37 -5.92
C GLY A 221 15.98 6.63 -6.25
N ARG A 222 16.27 7.22 -7.40
CA ARG A 222 15.70 8.51 -7.83
C ARG A 222 14.39 8.30 -8.59
N ALA A 223 13.64 9.40 -8.74
CA ALA A 223 12.47 9.39 -9.61
C ALA A 223 12.88 9.04 -11.06
N GLY A 224 12.29 7.96 -11.60
CA GLY A 224 12.56 7.48 -12.96
C GLY A 224 13.25 6.12 -13.05
N ASP A 225 13.77 5.59 -11.93
CA ASP A 225 14.43 4.27 -11.91
C ASP A 225 13.42 3.11 -12.09
N PHE A 226 12.14 3.37 -11.83
CA PHE A 226 11.06 2.38 -11.92
C PHE A 226 9.83 2.89 -12.68
N GLY A 227 8.74 2.11 -12.63
CA GLY A 227 7.54 2.28 -13.44
C GLY A 227 6.79 3.62 -13.30
N LEU A 228 5.62 3.70 -13.93
CA LEU A 228 4.86 4.95 -14.04
C LEU A 228 4.54 5.56 -12.67
N ARG A 229 5.04 6.77 -12.47
CA ARG A 229 4.84 7.59 -11.26
C ARG A 229 3.58 8.44 -11.38
N THR A 230 2.92 8.70 -10.26
CA THR A 230 1.89 9.75 -10.21
C THR A 230 2.56 11.13 -10.25
N PRO A 231 1.87 12.20 -10.69
CA PRO A 231 2.43 13.55 -10.68
C PRO A 231 2.89 14.01 -9.29
N ARG A 232 2.35 13.39 -8.24
CA ARG A 232 2.54 13.72 -6.83
C ARG A 232 3.57 12.81 -6.14
N GLY A 233 4.28 11.98 -6.91
CA GLY A 233 5.38 11.14 -6.41
C GLY A 233 4.97 9.74 -5.96
N GLY A 234 3.71 9.36 -6.12
CA GLY A 234 3.23 7.99 -5.88
C GLY A 234 3.67 7.01 -6.98
N LEU A 235 3.23 5.77 -6.84
CA LEU A 235 3.54 4.68 -7.78
C LEU A 235 2.26 3.95 -8.15
N LEU A 236 1.85 4.07 -9.41
CA LEU A 236 0.53 3.63 -9.87
C LEU A 236 0.47 2.12 -10.06
N LEU A 237 -0.53 1.45 -9.47
CA LEU A 237 -0.81 0.04 -9.73
C LEU A 237 -1.38 -0.16 -11.15
N ARG A 238 -0.87 -1.15 -11.88
CA ARG A 238 -1.33 -1.50 -13.23
C ARG A 238 -1.60 -3.00 -13.37
N GLU A 239 -2.27 -3.40 -14.44
CA GLU A 239 -2.59 -4.82 -14.73
C GLU A 239 -1.31 -5.66 -14.87
N ASP A 240 -0.31 -5.10 -15.54
CA ASP A 240 0.98 -5.73 -15.86
C ASP A 240 2.11 -5.35 -14.89
N ASP A 241 1.80 -4.56 -13.85
CA ASP A 241 2.80 -4.05 -12.92
C ASP A 241 2.23 -3.87 -11.51
N ARG A 242 2.68 -4.74 -10.60
CA ARG A 242 2.32 -4.73 -9.18
C ARG A 242 3.36 -4.03 -8.30
N ASN A 243 4.26 -3.29 -8.93
CA ASN A 243 5.26 -2.45 -8.30
C ASN A 243 6.14 -3.22 -7.27
N PRO A 244 6.88 -4.26 -7.70
CA PRO A 244 7.75 -5.04 -6.82
C PRO A 244 8.92 -4.27 -6.22
N GLU A 245 9.31 -3.14 -6.79
CA GLU A 245 10.38 -2.26 -6.31
C GLU A 245 10.07 -1.57 -4.97
N ARG A 246 8.82 -1.69 -4.49
CA ARG A 246 8.39 -1.11 -3.23
C ARG A 246 8.95 -1.90 -2.06
N MET A 247 9.50 -1.16 -1.11
CA MET A 247 9.96 -1.71 0.16
C MET A 247 9.22 -1.04 1.31
N LYS A 248 8.79 -1.85 2.28
CA LYS A 248 8.25 -1.31 3.53
C LYS A 248 9.40 -0.92 4.43
N VAL A 249 9.32 0.27 5.03
CA VAL A 249 10.22 0.70 6.10
C VAL A 249 9.46 0.78 7.41
N ARG A 250 10.09 0.36 8.51
CA ARG A 250 9.57 0.61 9.85
C ARG A 250 10.50 1.57 10.57
N VAL A 251 9.96 2.74 10.91
CA VAL A 251 10.61 3.71 11.78
C VAL A 251 10.13 3.51 13.22
N GLY A 252 10.89 3.99 14.22
CA GLY A 252 10.47 3.83 15.62
C GLY A 252 9.17 4.58 15.92
N LYS A 253 9.18 5.91 15.77
CA LYS A 253 8.01 6.78 15.92
C LYS A 253 7.51 7.19 14.53
N SER A 254 6.18 7.18 14.33
CA SER A 254 5.57 7.62 13.07
C SER A 254 6.07 9.03 12.73
N PRO A 255 6.75 9.21 11.59
CA PRO A 255 7.54 10.38 11.30
C PRO A 255 6.74 11.47 10.57
N GLY A 256 5.51 11.20 10.14
CA GLY A 256 4.68 12.15 9.41
C GLY A 256 5.07 12.34 7.94
N TRP A 257 5.77 11.37 7.34
CA TRP A 257 6.18 11.42 5.94
C TRP A 257 5.01 11.24 4.99
N ASN A 258 4.96 12.09 3.98
CA ASN A 258 3.95 12.06 2.92
C ASN A 258 4.52 11.43 1.65
N VAL A 259 3.65 11.07 0.71
CA VAL A 259 4.08 10.63 -0.62
C VAL A 259 4.90 11.75 -1.29
N GLY A 260 5.97 11.35 -1.99
CA GLY A 260 6.88 12.26 -2.69
C GLY A 260 8.08 12.71 -1.87
N ASP A 261 8.01 12.65 -0.54
CA ASP A 261 9.14 12.95 0.35
C ASP A 261 10.36 12.10 0.02
N ALA A 262 11.55 12.65 0.26
CA ALA A 262 12.81 11.93 0.08
C ALA A 262 13.45 11.56 1.42
N LEU A 263 14.07 10.38 1.44
CA LEU A 263 14.84 9.88 2.57
C LEU A 263 16.27 9.61 2.10
N LYS A 264 17.26 10.00 2.90
CA LYS A 264 18.68 9.71 2.67
C LYS A 264 19.25 8.92 3.83
N ASP A 265 20.35 8.20 3.57
CA ASP A 265 21.02 7.34 4.55
C ASP A 265 20.09 6.26 5.16
N VAL A 266 19.26 5.65 4.30
CA VAL A 266 18.31 4.62 4.72
C VAL A 266 19.06 3.30 4.90
N ARG A 267 19.33 2.93 6.15
CA ARG A 267 20.12 1.73 6.51
C ARG A 267 19.39 0.84 7.49
N GLY A 268 19.34 -0.46 7.21
CA GLY A 268 18.59 -1.40 8.04
C GLY A 268 18.95 -2.86 7.84
N VAL A 269 18.31 -3.71 8.63
CA VAL A 269 18.25 -5.16 8.37
C VAL A 269 16.95 -5.47 7.63
N LEU A 270 17.02 -6.17 6.50
CA LEU A 270 15.83 -6.60 5.77
C LEU A 270 15.19 -7.78 6.50
N ASP A 271 13.97 -7.60 6.99
CA ASP A 271 13.17 -8.62 7.67
C ASP A 271 11.93 -8.95 6.83
N TYR A 272 11.15 -9.93 7.26
CA TYR A 272 9.87 -10.27 6.66
C TYR A 272 8.77 -10.37 7.73
N SER A 273 7.68 -9.62 7.56
CA SER A 273 6.55 -9.67 8.49
C SER A 273 5.25 -9.19 7.88
N TYR A 274 4.13 -9.78 8.31
CA TYR A 274 2.79 -9.43 7.82
C TYR A 274 2.71 -9.42 6.29
N GLY A 275 3.32 -10.43 5.66
CA GLY A 275 3.18 -10.63 4.22
C GLY A 275 4.04 -9.72 3.33
N ASN A 276 5.04 -9.04 3.91
CA ASN A 276 5.87 -8.06 3.23
C ASN A 276 7.31 -8.07 3.76
N PHE A 277 8.27 -7.79 2.88
CA PHE A 277 9.64 -7.48 3.26
C PHE A 277 9.71 -6.08 3.88
N VAL A 278 10.40 -5.97 5.02
CA VAL A 278 10.43 -4.78 5.87
C VAL A 278 11.85 -4.45 6.27
N LEU A 279 12.33 -3.27 5.86
CA LEU A 279 13.61 -2.76 6.33
C LEU A 279 13.46 -2.23 7.76
N ARG A 280 14.09 -2.93 8.71
CA ARG A 280 14.23 -2.48 10.10
C ARG A 280 15.40 -1.52 10.21
N LEU A 281 15.08 -0.24 10.32
CA LEU A 281 16.09 0.81 10.31
C LEU A 281 16.98 0.75 11.55
N LEU A 282 18.28 0.86 11.35
CA LEU A 282 19.29 0.91 12.42
C LEU A 282 19.52 2.32 12.97
N GLY A 283 18.99 3.33 12.27
CA GLY A 283 19.02 4.74 12.63
C GLY A 283 17.88 5.49 11.92
N THR A 284 17.66 6.75 12.29
CA THR A 284 16.67 7.59 11.61
C THR A 284 17.28 8.15 10.32
N PRO A 285 16.65 7.93 9.15
CA PRO A 285 17.13 8.49 7.90
C PRO A 285 16.96 10.01 7.90
N VAL A 286 17.74 10.69 7.07
CA VAL A 286 17.56 12.13 6.84
C VAL A 286 16.32 12.32 5.97
N HIS A 287 15.32 13.00 6.49
CA HIS A 287 14.07 13.28 5.79
C HIS A 287 14.11 14.66 5.14
N GLU A 288 13.67 14.72 3.90
CA GLU A 288 13.45 15.92 3.11
C GLU A 288 11.96 15.98 2.75
N ASP A 289 11.23 16.84 3.46
CA ASP A 289 9.84 17.19 3.15
C ASP A 289 9.79 17.92 1.80
N ARG A 290 8.98 17.42 0.87
CA ARG A 290 8.82 18.01 -0.47
C ARG A 290 7.58 18.89 -0.61
N GLY A 291 6.92 19.23 0.51
CA GLY A 291 5.86 20.23 0.55
C GLY A 291 4.61 19.79 -0.18
N LEU A 292 4.20 18.52 -0.01
CA LEU A 292 2.95 18.02 -0.57
C LEU A 292 1.77 18.76 0.09
N GLU A 293 0.93 19.42 -0.71
CA GLU A 293 -0.22 20.18 -0.24
C GLU A 293 -1.56 19.54 -0.68
N PRO A 294 -2.60 19.53 0.17
CA PRO A 294 -3.93 19.05 -0.21
C PRO A 294 -4.51 19.83 -1.39
N GLU A 295 -5.12 19.13 -2.35
CA GLU A 295 -5.65 19.75 -3.55
C GLU A 295 -6.98 20.46 -3.33
N VAL A 296 -7.27 21.43 -4.20
CA VAL A 296 -8.56 22.11 -4.27
C VAL A 296 -9.06 22.00 -5.70
N THR A 297 -10.21 21.36 -5.89
CA THR A 297 -10.80 21.26 -7.22
C THR A 297 -11.20 22.64 -7.73
N SER A 298 -11.11 22.84 -9.04
CA SER A 298 -11.67 24.01 -9.73
C SER A 298 -13.12 23.79 -10.18
N LEU A 299 -13.62 22.55 -10.13
CA LEU A 299 -14.94 22.19 -10.61
C LEU A 299 -16.04 22.77 -9.70
N ARG A 300 -16.96 23.53 -10.28
CA ARG A 300 -18.10 24.13 -9.55
C ARG A 300 -19.41 23.91 -10.28
N GLY A 301 -20.45 23.62 -9.52
CA GLY A 301 -21.83 23.62 -10.02
C GLY A 301 -22.26 25.01 -10.45
N ASN A 302 -23.18 25.08 -11.41
CA ASN A 302 -23.85 26.32 -11.79
C ASN A 302 -25.27 26.00 -12.29
N GLU A 303 -25.95 26.97 -12.90
CA GLU A 303 -27.33 26.80 -13.34
C GLU A 303 -27.58 25.64 -14.32
N THR A 304 -26.58 25.28 -15.13
CA THR A 304 -26.64 24.24 -16.17
C THR A 304 -25.67 23.08 -15.93
N HIS A 305 -24.90 23.13 -14.84
CA HIS A 305 -23.95 22.10 -14.47
C HIS A 305 -24.21 21.65 -13.04
N LEU A 306 -24.48 20.37 -12.87
CA LEU A 306 -24.55 19.73 -11.57
C LEU A 306 -23.13 19.35 -11.13
N SER A 307 -22.73 19.75 -9.93
CA SER A 307 -21.53 19.23 -9.27
C SER A 307 -21.91 18.05 -8.37
N VAL A 308 -21.21 16.92 -8.52
CA VAL A 308 -21.43 15.72 -7.71
C VAL A 308 -20.10 15.23 -7.17
N ALA A 309 -20.05 14.81 -5.92
CA ALA A 309 -18.90 14.10 -5.36
C ALA A 309 -19.25 12.69 -4.90
N SER A 310 -18.26 11.79 -4.92
CA SER A 310 -18.29 10.54 -4.14
C SER A 310 -17.20 10.60 -3.08
N TYR A 311 -17.53 10.22 -1.85
CA TYR A 311 -16.58 10.28 -0.74
C TYR A 311 -16.83 9.18 0.30
N ASN A 312 -15.90 8.21 0.37
CA ASN A 312 -15.80 7.30 1.51
C ASN A 312 -15.22 8.05 2.71
N VAL A 313 -15.99 8.17 3.80
CA VAL A 313 -15.61 8.95 5.00
C VAL A 313 -15.09 8.10 6.15
N LEU A 314 -14.67 6.86 5.89
CA LEU A 314 -13.99 5.96 6.83
C LEU A 314 -14.74 5.81 8.18
N ASN A 315 -15.83 5.06 8.17
CA ASN A 315 -16.69 4.72 9.32
C ASN A 315 -17.13 5.92 10.18
N PHE A 316 -17.53 7.02 9.56
CA PHE A 316 -17.94 8.22 10.28
C PHE A 316 -19.27 8.04 11.03
N SER A 317 -19.34 8.52 12.28
CA SER A 317 -20.55 8.54 13.13
C SER A 317 -20.60 9.80 13.99
N ALA A 318 -21.76 10.05 14.60
CA ALA A 318 -21.97 11.15 15.54
C ALA A 318 -21.06 11.08 16.78
N VAL A 319 -20.48 9.92 17.12
CA VAL A 319 -19.51 9.81 18.22
C VAL A 319 -18.12 10.38 17.87
N ALA A 320 -17.83 10.60 16.58
CA ALA A 320 -16.57 11.15 16.09
C ALA A 320 -16.71 12.64 15.70
N VAL A 321 -17.20 13.47 16.61
CA VAL A 321 -17.57 14.88 16.34
C VAL A 321 -16.42 15.68 15.73
N ASP A 322 -15.19 15.52 16.22
CA ASP A 322 -14.02 16.25 15.68
C ASP A 322 -13.76 15.94 14.21
N ARG A 323 -14.03 14.69 13.77
CA ARG A 323 -13.91 14.32 12.35
C ARG A 323 -14.98 14.96 11.48
N ALA A 324 -16.14 15.32 12.03
CA ALA A 324 -17.17 16.02 11.27
C ALA A 324 -16.66 17.36 10.74
N GLY A 325 -15.89 18.10 11.56
CA GLY A 325 -15.26 19.36 11.16
C GLY A 325 -14.23 19.18 10.05
N LEU A 326 -13.42 18.12 10.11
CA LEU A 326 -12.42 17.81 9.08
C LEU A 326 -13.05 17.43 7.74
N ILE A 327 -14.07 16.57 7.77
CA ILE A 327 -14.82 16.19 6.55
C ILE A 327 -15.54 17.42 5.98
N ALA A 328 -16.16 18.24 6.83
CA ALA A 328 -16.81 19.48 6.41
C ALA A 328 -15.83 20.47 5.76
N ALA A 329 -14.63 20.63 6.32
CA ALA A 329 -13.59 21.49 5.75
C ALA A 329 -13.20 21.02 4.34
N GLN A 330 -13.06 19.70 4.12
CA GLN A 330 -12.78 19.15 2.79
C GLN A 330 -13.96 19.34 1.83
N LEU A 331 -15.20 19.10 2.27
CA LEU A 331 -16.41 19.30 1.45
C LEU A 331 -16.57 20.76 1.00
N VAL A 332 -16.28 21.72 1.87
CA VAL A 332 -16.46 23.15 1.59
C VAL A 332 -15.25 23.74 0.87
N GLY A 333 -14.05 23.56 1.43
CA GLY A 333 -12.82 24.17 0.96
C GLY A 333 -12.21 23.47 -0.25
N ASN A 334 -11.99 22.14 -0.15
CA ASN A 334 -11.30 21.39 -1.19
C ASN A 334 -12.22 20.97 -2.35
N LEU A 335 -13.45 20.54 -2.04
CA LEU A 335 -14.42 20.04 -3.02
C LEU A 335 -15.35 21.12 -3.58
N GLY A 336 -15.29 22.34 -3.06
CA GLY A 336 -16.06 23.47 -3.58
C GLY A 336 -17.57 23.38 -3.35
N SER A 337 -18.01 22.68 -2.30
CA SER A 337 -19.42 22.47 -1.94
C SER A 337 -20.29 21.86 -3.07
N PRO A 338 -20.09 20.57 -3.41
CA PRO A 338 -20.84 19.91 -4.49
C PRO A 338 -22.37 19.94 -4.28
N ASP A 339 -23.16 20.09 -5.35
CA ASP A 339 -24.63 20.09 -5.24
C ASP A 339 -25.18 18.75 -4.68
N LEU A 340 -24.50 17.63 -4.95
CA LEU A 340 -24.78 16.29 -4.44
C LEU A 340 -23.49 15.61 -3.96
N VAL A 341 -23.54 14.94 -2.82
CA VAL A 341 -22.42 14.15 -2.27
C VAL A 341 -22.92 12.74 -1.97
N ALA A 342 -22.39 11.74 -2.68
CA ALA A 342 -22.58 10.34 -2.41
C ALA A 342 -21.58 9.88 -1.35
N LEU A 343 -22.06 9.62 -0.14
CA LEU A 343 -21.23 9.19 0.99
C LEU A 343 -21.20 7.67 1.10
N GLN A 344 -20.01 7.12 1.35
CA GLN A 344 -19.80 5.75 1.78
C GLN A 344 -19.24 5.74 3.20
N GLU A 345 -19.39 4.61 3.88
CA GLU A 345 -18.95 4.43 5.27
C GLU A 345 -19.58 5.36 6.31
N MET A 346 -20.85 5.69 6.10
CA MET A 346 -21.66 6.30 7.16
C MET A 346 -22.07 5.23 8.17
N GLN A 347 -21.86 5.53 9.44
CA GLN A 347 -22.09 4.64 10.57
C GLN A 347 -23.32 5.12 11.40
N ASP A 348 -23.88 4.23 12.21
CA ASP A 348 -24.96 4.42 13.17
C ASP A 348 -24.64 5.58 14.12
N ASN A 349 -25.66 6.08 14.79
CA ASN A 349 -25.52 7.20 15.72
C ASN A 349 -24.52 6.91 16.85
N ASN A 350 -24.41 5.64 17.25
CA ASN A 350 -23.60 5.16 18.37
C ASN A 350 -22.24 4.57 17.95
N GLY A 351 -21.84 4.69 16.68
CA GLY A 351 -20.59 4.08 16.23
C GLY A 351 -20.69 2.54 16.14
N PRO A 352 -19.56 1.82 16.20
CA PRO A 352 -19.52 0.37 15.97
C PRO A 352 -20.15 -0.47 17.10
N LEU A 353 -20.85 0.16 18.05
CA LEU A 353 -21.47 -0.49 19.18
C LEU A 353 -22.73 -1.25 18.71
N ALA A 354 -22.83 -2.52 19.11
CA ALA A 354 -23.93 -3.40 18.69
C ALA A 354 -25.29 -3.01 19.29
N ASP A 355 -25.27 -2.29 20.41
CA ASP A 355 -26.42 -1.79 21.14
C ASP A 355 -26.81 -0.38 20.66
N GLY A 356 -27.92 -0.26 19.92
CA GLY A 356 -28.39 1.03 19.41
C GLY A 356 -29.18 0.94 18.11
N GLY A 357 -29.14 -0.22 17.45
CA GLY A 357 -29.84 -0.44 16.19
C GLY A 357 -29.10 0.15 15.00
N ALA A 358 -29.81 0.38 13.91
CA ALA A 358 -29.23 0.76 12.62
C ALA A 358 -29.47 2.24 12.24
N ASP A 359 -29.94 3.08 13.18
CA ASP A 359 -30.21 4.48 12.88
C ASP A 359 -28.91 5.29 12.78
N ALA A 360 -28.79 6.07 11.71
CA ALA A 360 -27.68 7.00 11.46
C ALA A 360 -28.12 8.46 11.36
N SER A 361 -29.38 8.78 11.70
CA SER A 361 -29.92 10.14 11.54
C SER A 361 -29.08 11.23 12.22
N GLU A 362 -28.55 10.98 13.42
CA GLU A 362 -27.68 11.92 14.13
C GLU A 362 -26.29 12.01 13.49
N SER A 363 -25.72 10.91 13.00
CA SER A 363 -24.45 10.92 12.27
C SER A 363 -24.53 11.85 11.05
N PHE A 364 -25.60 11.77 10.25
CA PHE A 364 -25.80 12.69 9.13
C PHE A 364 -26.04 14.13 9.58
N LYS A 365 -26.86 14.38 10.61
CA LYS A 365 -27.13 15.73 11.13
C LYS A 365 -25.88 16.44 11.64
N VAL A 366 -25.00 15.73 12.35
CA VAL A 366 -23.73 16.29 12.83
C VAL A 366 -22.86 16.74 11.66
N LEU A 367 -22.75 15.93 10.61
CA LEU A 367 -21.99 16.29 9.41
C LEU A 367 -22.61 17.47 8.66
N VAL A 368 -23.93 17.49 8.46
CA VAL A 368 -24.65 18.62 7.84
C VAL A 368 -24.43 19.91 8.62
N SER A 369 -24.50 19.84 9.95
CA SER A 369 -24.28 20.99 10.83
C SER A 369 -22.83 21.51 10.71
N ALA A 370 -21.86 20.60 10.66
CA ALA A 370 -20.46 20.96 10.48
C ALA A 370 -20.20 21.62 9.11
N VAL A 371 -20.82 21.13 8.04
CA VAL A 371 -20.73 21.74 6.70
C VAL A 371 -21.30 23.16 6.70
N ALA A 372 -22.48 23.36 7.29
CA ALA A 372 -23.08 24.69 7.40
C ALA A 372 -22.19 25.63 8.23
N ALA A 373 -21.63 25.15 9.34
CA ALA A 373 -20.71 25.92 10.18
C ALA A 373 -19.40 26.29 9.46
N ALA A 374 -18.91 25.44 8.55
CA ALA A 374 -17.76 25.71 7.70
C ALA A 374 -18.05 26.69 6.54
N GLY A 375 -19.29 27.19 6.42
CA GLY A 375 -19.70 28.12 5.35
C GLY A 375 -20.22 27.44 4.09
N GLY A 376 -20.46 26.13 4.14
CA GLY A 376 -21.08 25.38 3.05
C GLY A 376 -22.60 25.58 2.94
N PRO A 377 -23.23 24.96 1.95
CA PRO A 377 -24.68 24.99 1.79
C PRO A 377 -25.39 24.28 2.94
N SER A 378 -26.64 24.66 3.18
CA SER A 378 -27.55 23.92 4.07
C SER A 378 -28.00 22.63 3.39
N TYR A 379 -27.15 21.61 3.39
CA TYR A 379 -27.50 20.29 2.87
C TYR A 379 -28.67 19.69 3.63
N ASP A 380 -29.49 18.93 2.90
CA ASP A 380 -30.35 17.91 3.46
C ASP A 380 -29.73 16.54 3.16
N PHE A 381 -30.19 15.47 3.80
CA PHE A 381 -29.64 14.14 3.61
C PHE A 381 -30.70 13.09 3.29
N LEU A 382 -30.26 12.06 2.59
CA LEU A 382 -31.07 10.88 2.27
C LEU A 382 -30.30 9.62 2.63
N GLN A 383 -30.91 8.79 3.46
CA GLN A 383 -30.41 7.47 3.83
C GLN A 383 -31.59 6.52 4.10
N ILE A 384 -31.36 5.21 3.99
CA ILE A 384 -32.33 4.18 4.36
C ILE A 384 -31.62 3.20 5.30
N ASN A 385 -32.10 3.10 6.54
CA ASN A 385 -31.49 2.23 7.54
C ASN A 385 -31.45 0.77 7.03
N PRO A 386 -30.31 0.06 7.17
CA PRO A 386 -30.28 -1.38 7.06
C PRO A 386 -31.01 -2.04 8.23
N GLY A 387 -31.22 -3.35 8.14
CA GLY A 387 -31.63 -4.12 9.32
C GLY A 387 -30.45 -4.27 10.28
N SER A 388 -30.69 -4.20 11.58
CA SER A 388 -29.64 -4.35 12.61
C SER A 388 -28.91 -5.69 12.47
N GLY A 389 -27.59 -5.65 12.27
CA GLY A 389 -26.71 -6.80 12.03
C GLY A 389 -27.03 -7.59 10.75
N LYS A 390 -27.83 -7.03 9.82
CA LYS A 390 -28.26 -7.72 8.59
C LYS A 390 -27.41 -7.39 7.38
N ASP A 391 -26.79 -6.22 7.38
CA ASP A 391 -25.85 -5.80 6.35
C ASP A 391 -24.41 -6.02 6.83
N GLY A 392 -23.47 -6.12 5.90
CA GLY A 392 -22.05 -6.25 6.24
C GLY A 392 -21.40 -4.93 6.59
N GLY A 393 -20.17 -5.01 7.10
CA GLY A 393 -19.43 -3.85 7.57
C GLY A 393 -18.54 -4.22 8.76
N GLN A 394 -18.19 -3.22 9.54
CA GLN A 394 -17.48 -3.38 10.80
C GLN A 394 -18.35 -4.18 11.79
N PRO A 395 -17.79 -5.18 12.50
CA PRO A 395 -18.52 -5.91 13.53
C PRO A 395 -19.18 -4.97 14.54
N GLY A 396 -20.45 -5.23 14.85
CA GLY A 396 -21.27 -4.42 15.76
C GLY A 396 -22.03 -3.28 15.08
N GLY A 397 -21.46 -2.64 14.05
CA GLY A 397 -22.08 -1.54 13.33
C GLY A 397 -22.83 -1.93 12.05
N ASN A 398 -23.64 -1.01 11.53
CA ASN A 398 -24.47 -1.24 10.34
C ASN A 398 -24.12 -0.31 9.16
N ILE A 399 -22.84 -0.21 8.81
CA ILE A 399 -22.33 0.72 7.79
C ILE A 399 -23.23 0.81 6.55
N ARG A 400 -23.46 2.02 6.03
CA ARG A 400 -24.30 2.27 4.86
C ARG A 400 -23.72 3.32 3.92
N VAL A 401 -24.38 3.46 2.79
CA VAL A 401 -24.25 4.60 1.88
C VAL A 401 -25.38 5.60 2.10
N GLY A 402 -25.17 6.85 1.71
CA GLY A 402 -26.19 7.91 1.77
C GLY A 402 -25.88 9.07 0.84
N PHE A 403 -26.75 10.07 0.83
CA PHE A 403 -26.54 11.31 0.09
C PHE A 403 -26.61 12.51 1.02
N LEU A 404 -25.73 13.49 0.82
CA LEU A 404 -26.00 14.89 1.15
C LEU A 404 -26.37 15.62 -0.14
N PHE A 405 -27.35 16.49 -0.13
CA PHE A 405 -27.75 17.23 -1.32
C PHE A 405 -28.19 18.64 -0.97
N ASN A 406 -27.92 19.60 -1.85
CA ASN A 406 -28.37 20.98 -1.68
C ASN A 406 -29.85 21.10 -2.10
N PRO A 407 -30.80 21.30 -1.17
CA PRO A 407 -32.23 21.35 -1.49
C PRO A 407 -32.61 22.59 -2.32
N ALA A 408 -31.75 23.62 -2.38
CA ALA A 408 -31.95 24.76 -3.29
C ALA A 408 -31.69 24.39 -4.75
N ARG A 409 -31.00 23.27 -5.00
CA ARG A 409 -30.55 22.81 -6.34
C ARG A 409 -31.22 21.53 -6.78
N LEU A 410 -31.52 20.64 -5.83
CA LEU A 410 -32.02 19.29 -6.06
C LEU A 410 -33.31 19.03 -5.30
N LYS A 411 -34.23 18.32 -5.94
CA LYS A 411 -35.45 17.80 -5.30
C LYS A 411 -35.53 16.30 -5.49
N ILE A 412 -35.83 15.56 -4.43
CA ILE A 412 -36.06 14.11 -4.52
C ILE A 412 -37.40 13.85 -5.21
N VAL A 413 -37.42 12.94 -6.18
CA VAL A 413 -38.65 12.40 -6.75
C VAL A 413 -39.03 11.16 -5.96
N ARG A 414 -40.23 11.15 -5.36
CA ARG A 414 -40.68 10.05 -4.48
C ARG A 414 -41.78 9.21 -5.10
N TYR A 415 -41.59 7.90 -5.09
CA TYR A 415 -42.62 6.92 -5.43
C TYR A 415 -42.28 5.57 -4.77
N GLN A 416 -43.28 4.93 -4.16
CA GLN A 416 -43.08 3.80 -3.23
C GLN A 416 -42.94 2.44 -3.92
N GLU A 417 -43.53 2.27 -5.10
CA GLU A 417 -43.54 1.02 -5.85
C GLU A 417 -42.77 1.17 -7.16
N GLU A 418 -42.44 0.06 -7.82
CA GLU A 418 -41.89 0.13 -9.17
C GLU A 418 -42.88 0.86 -10.07
N LYS A 419 -42.37 1.83 -10.85
CA LYS A 419 -43.20 2.69 -11.69
C LYS A 419 -42.58 2.78 -13.08
N ASP A 420 -43.33 2.37 -14.10
CA ASP A 420 -42.91 2.45 -15.50
C ASP A 420 -41.54 1.80 -15.76
N GLY A 421 -41.23 0.70 -15.08
CA GLY A 421 -39.93 0.00 -15.17
C GLY A 421 -38.79 0.63 -14.35
N LEU A 422 -39.06 1.68 -13.58
CA LEU A 422 -38.11 2.30 -12.66
C LEU A 422 -38.23 1.68 -11.25
N PRO A 423 -37.10 1.45 -10.55
CA PRO A 423 -37.12 1.03 -9.15
C PRO A 423 -37.72 2.13 -8.27
N PRO A 424 -38.33 1.80 -7.11
CA PRO A 424 -38.87 2.82 -6.20
C PRO A 424 -37.84 3.89 -5.85
N SER A 425 -38.25 5.13 -5.67
CA SER A 425 -37.34 6.23 -5.34
C SER A 425 -37.74 6.89 -4.02
N PRO A 426 -36.82 6.97 -3.04
CA PRO A 426 -35.53 6.27 -2.96
C PRO A 426 -35.71 4.78 -2.61
N SER A 427 -34.72 3.92 -2.94
CA SER A 427 -34.74 2.49 -2.58
C SER A 427 -33.34 1.87 -2.44
N ARG A 428 -33.27 0.71 -1.78
CA ARG A 428 -32.04 -0.08 -1.63
C ARG A 428 -31.97 -1.15 -2.73
N ILE A 429 -30.84 -1.24 -3.43
CA ILE A 429 -30.55 -2.28 -4.43
C ILE A 429 -29.89 -3.48 -3.74
N GLY A 430 -30.32 -4.69 -4.10
CA GLY A 430 -29.76 -5.95 -3.59
C GLY A 430 -30.45 -6.50 -2.33
N VAL A 431 -31.62 -5.97 -1.95
CA VAL A 431 -32.40 -6.51 -0.82
C VAL A 431 -32.81 -7.94 -1.12
N GLY A 432 -32.44 -8.88 -0.24
CA GLY A 432 -32.71 -10.31 -0.42
C GLY A 432 -31.77 -11.02 -1.41
N SER A 433 -30.85 -10.31 -2.06
CA SER A 433 -29.90 -10.92 -2.99
C SER A 433 -28.76 -11.65 -2.26
N PRO A 434 -28.38 -12.87 -2.71
CA PRO A 434 -27.16 -13.54 -2.28
C PRO A 434 -25.88 -12.74 -2.56
N ALA A 435 -25.84 -11.98 -3.66
CA ALA A 435 -24.68 -11.15 -4.02
C ALA A 435 -24.37 -10.12 -2.93
N PHE A 436 -25.42 -9.66 -2.23
CA PHE A 436 -25.30 -8.68 -1.16
C PHE A 436 -25.40 -9.28 0.26
N GLN A 437 -25.31 -10.61 0.40
CA GLN A 437 -25.32 -11.24 1.73
C GLN A 437 -24.14 -10.75 2.57
N SER A 438 -24.42 -10.27 3.80
CA SER A 438 -23.40 -9.70 4.70
C SER A 438 -22.53 -8.63 4.01
N SER A 439 -23.13 -7.77 3.21
CA SER A 439 -22.51 -6.58 2.62
C SER A 439 -23.52 -5.44 2.48
N ARG A 440 -23.01 -4.22 2.26
CA ARG A 440 -23.79 -2.99 2.20
C ARG A 440 -24.66 -3.00 0.94
N LYS A 441 -25.95 -2.70 1.08
CA LYS A 441 -26.83 -2.45 -0.08
C LYS A 441 -26.52 -1.10 -0.71
N SER A 442 -26.61 -1.03 -2.03
CA SER A 442 -26.51 0.24 -2.76
C SER A 442 -27.81 1.04 -2.61
N LEU A 443 -27.74 2.36 -2.76
CA LEU A 443 -28.87 3.28 -2.63
C LEU A 443 -29.17 3.94 -3.98
N PHE A 444 -30.40 3.78 -4.44
CA PHE A 444 -30.93 4.45 -5.61
C PHE A 444 -31.82 5.64 -5.20
N CYS A 445 -31.71 6.74 -5.92
CA CYS A 445 -32.63 7.86 -5.83
C CYS A 445 -32.74 8.60 -7.18
N GLU A 446 -33.95 8.98 -7.53
CA GLU A 446 -34.22 9.95 -8.59
C GLU A 446 -34.26 11.37 -8.01
N PHE A 447 -33.54 12.30 -8.66
CA PHE A 447 -33.52 13.72 -8.34
C PHE A 447 -33.99 14.56 -9.54
N LEU A 448 -34.52 15.74 -9.25
CA LEU A 448 -34.72 16.83 -10.20
C LEU A 448 -33.67 17.91 -9.98
N PHE A 449 -32.97 18.27 -11.06
CA PHE A 449 -32.11 19.44 -11.16
C PHE A 449 -32.72 20.41 -12.16
N GLY A 450 -33.39 21.47 -11.67
CA GLY A 450 -34.33 22.19 -12.52
C GLY A 450 -35.47 21.27 -12.95
N SER A 451 -35.70 21.11 -14.27
CA SER A 451 -36.65 20.11 -14.79
C SER A 451 -35.98 18.80 -15.24
N SER A 452 -34.66 18.73 -15.23
CA SER A 452 -33.91 17.53 -15.62
C SER A 452 -33.98 16.45 -14.53
N ARG A 453 -34.43 15.26 -14.93
CA ARG A 453 -34.42 14.03 -14.11
C ARG A 453 -33.03 13.40 -14.12
N ILE A 454 -32.56 13.01 -12.94
CA ILE A 454 -31.25 12.37 -12.74
C ILE A 454 -31.45 11.12 -11.89
N PHE A 455 -30.91 10.00 -12.35
CA PHE A 455 -31.02 8.71 -11.68
C PHE A 455 -29.66 8.37 -11.07
N VAL A 456 -29.58 8.38 -9.74
CA VAL A 456 -28.30 8.23 -9.03
C VAL A 456 -28.28 6.93 -8.23
N ILE A 457 -27.22 6.14 -8.41
CA ILE A 457 -26.94 4.92 -7.65
C ILE A 457 -25.63 5.10 -6.90
N ASN A 458 -25.70 5.20 -5.57
CA ASN A 458 -24.55 5.20 -4.67
C ASN A 458 -24.27 3.76 -4.20
N ASN A 459 -23.04 3.29 -4.37
CA ASN A 459 -22.64 1.94 -4.01
C ASN A 459 -21.42 1.90 -3.10
N HIS A 460 -21.31 0.79 -2.35
CA HIS A 460 -20.12 0.44 -1.60
C HIS A 460 -19.97 -1.08 -1.63
N LEU A 461 -19.21 -1.59 -2.61
CA LEU A 461 -19.10 -3.03 -2.86
C LEU A 461 -18.23 -3.75 -1.83
N SER A 462 -18.21 -5.07 -1.91
CA SER A 462 -17.46 -5.91 -0.97
C SER A 462 -15.96 -5.65 -1.07
N SER A 463 -15.33 -5.37 0.07
CA SER A 463 -13.89 -5.13 0.17
C SER A 463 -13.05 -6.30 -0.35
N LYS A 464 -11.78 -6.01 -0.65
CA LYS A 464 -10.76 -7.03 -0.95
C LYS A 464 -10.25 -7.80 0.27
N PHE A 465 -10.87 -7.64 1.44
CA PHE A 465 -10.52 -8.38 2.66
C PHE A 465 -10.57 -9.90 2.43
N GLY A 466 -9.60 -10.62 2.98
CA GLY A 466 -9.40 -12.05 2.75
C GLY A 466 -8.46 -12.38 1.57
N SER A 467 -7.98 -11.37 0.84
CA SER A 467 -6.85 -11.57 -0.09
C SER A 467 -5.60 -12.01 0.68
N PRO A 468 -4.84 -12.99 0.18
CA PRO A 468 -3.55 -13.36 0.76
C PRO A 468 -2.52 -12.23 0.56
N PRO A 469 -1.39 -12.28 1.28
CA PRO A 469 -0.29 -11.34 1.09
C PRO A 469 0.17 -11.19 -0.36
N MET A 470 0.63 -9.98 -0.71
CA MET A 470 1.21 -9.71 -2.02
C MET A 470 2.56 -10.43 -2.20
N TYR A 471 3.41 -10.44 -1.17
CA TYR A 471 4.60 -11.29 -1.09
C TYR A 471 4.30 -12.50 -0.19
N GLY A 472 3.46 -13.41 -0.68
CA GLY A 472 2.99 -14.58 0.05
C GLY A 472 3.31 -15.89 -0.65
N SER A 473 2.98 -16.99 0.02
CA SER A 473 3.19 -18.38 -0.47
C SER A 473 2.26 -18.79 -1.62
N ARG A 474 1.46 -17.85 -2.15
CA ARG A 474 0.60 -18.05 -3.32
C ARG A 474 0.72 -16.89 -4.29
N GLN A 475 1.19 -17.19 -5.50
CA GLN A 475 1.39 -16.21 -6.57
C GLN A 475 0.61 -16.58 -7.84
N PRO A 476 -0.05 -15.60 -8.48
CA PRO A 476 -0.40 -14.29 -7.93
C PRO A 476 -1.39 -14.42 -6.76
N PRO A 477 -1.44 -13.46 -5.81
CA PRO A 477 -2.42 -13.47 -4.73
C PRO A 477 -3.85 -13.41 -5.28
N ALA A 478 -4.75 -14.19 -4.69
CA ALA A 478 -6.16 -14.18 -5.06
C ALA A 478 -6.83 -12.83 -4.72
N ASN A 479 -7.67 -12.34 -5.64
CA ASN A 479 -8.45 -11.12 -5.43
C ASN A 479 -9.67 -11.43 -4.53
N GLY A 480 -9.52 -11.27 -3.22
CA GLY A 480 -10.57 -11.57 -2.24
C GLY A 480 -11.88 -10.84 -2.54
N GLY A 481 -13.01 -11.54 -2.43
CA GLY A 481 -14.33 -10.97 -2.69
C GLY A 481 -14.66 -10.69 -4.17
N PHE A 482 -13.82 -11.11 -5.12
CA PHE A 482 -13.98 -10.88 -6.55
C PHE A 482 -15.35 -11.31 -7.09
N ASP A 483 -15.71 -12.59 -6.96
CA ASP A 483 -17.00 -13.11 -7.47
C ASP A 483 -18.20 -12.35 -6.89
N ARG A 484 -18.09 -11.94 -5.63
CA ARG A 484 -19.13 -11.16 -4.96
C ARG A 484 -19.24 -9.77 -5.57
N ARG A 485 -18.13 -9.05 -5.80
CA ARG A 485 -18.16 -7.74 -6.46
C ARG A 485 -18.73 -7.81 -7.87
N VAL A 486 -18.34 -8.83 -8.64
CA VAL A 486 -18.89 -9.09 -9.98
C VAL A 486 -20.41 -9.27 -9.92
N ALA A 487 -20.90 -10.12 -9.01
CA ALA A 487 -22.33 -10.33 -8.83
C ALA A 487 -23.08 -9.05 -8.37
N GLN A 488 -22.50 -8.30 -7.42
CA GLN A 488 -23.09 -7.05 -6.92
C GLN A 488 -23.21 -5.99 -8.02
N PHE A 489 -22.13 -5.79 -8.80
CA PHE A 489 -22.17 -4.86 -9.92
C PHE A 489 -23.10 -5.34 -11.04
N GLY A 490 -23.21 -6.65 -11.27
CA GLY A 490 -24.19 -7.21 -12.20
C GLY A 490 -25.62 -6.74 -11.91
N GLU A 491 -26.03 -6.75 -10.63
CA GLU A 491 -27.35 -6.24 -10.23
C GLU A 491 -27.48 -4.71 -10.37
N ILE A 492 -26.43 -3.96 -10.03
CA ILE A 492 -26.41 -2.49 -10.21
C ILE A 492 -26.51 -2.12 -11.70
N SER A 493 -25.75 -2.80 -12.54
CA SER A 493 -25.76 -2.65 -13.99
C SER A 493 -27.14 -2.99 -14.57
N ALA A 494 -27.78 -4.05 -14.08
CA ALA A 494 -29.15 -4.39 -14.47
C ALA A 494 -30.16 -3.29 -14.09
N VAL A 495 -30.00 -2.62 -12.93
CA VAL A 495 -30.84 -1.46 -12.58
C VAL A 495 -30.61 -0.29 -13.55
N ALA A 496 -29.35 0.04 -13.86
CA ALA A 496 -29.03 1.08 -14.83
C ALA A 496 -29.62 0.77 -16.22
N ASP A 497 -29.53 -0.48 -16.67
CA ASP A 497 -30.10 -0.95 -17.94
C ASP A 497 -31.62 -0.86 -17.99
N ARG A 498 -32.31 -1.17 -16.87
CA ARG A 498 -33.75 -0.98 -16.73
C ARG A 498 -34.13 0.50 -16.87
N ILE A 499 -33.40 1.40 -16.19
CA ILE A 499 -33.63 2.84 -16.28
C ILE A 499 -33.41 3.34 -17.72
N ALA A 500 -32.33 2.92 -18.38
CA ALA A 500 -32.03 3.31 -19.75
C ALA A 500 -33.09 2.81 -20.76
N THR A 501 -33.71 1.66 -20.47
CA THR A 501 -34.81 1.11 -21.26
C THR A 501 -36.12 1.87 -21.03
N ALA A 502 -36.44 2.18 -19.78
CA ALA A 502 -37.66 2.90 -19.39
C ALA A 502 -37.64 4.37 -19.82
N VAL A 503 -36.46 5.00 -19.78
CA VAL A 503 -36.27 6.42 -20.08
C VAL A 503 -35.15 6.56 -21.11
N PRO A 504 -35.48 6.56 -22.42
CA PRO A 504 -34.51 6.78 -23.47
C PRO A 504 -33.76 8.11 -23.27
N GLY A 505 -32.42 8.05 -23.27
CA GLY A 505 -31.59 9.20 -22.96
C GLY A 505 -31.65 9.64 -21.49
N ALA A 506 -31.87 8.70 -20.56
CA ALA A 506 -31.77 8.95 -19.13
C ALA A 506 -30.38 9.49 -18.75
N ALA A 507 -30.35 10.46 -17.82
CA ALA A 507 -29.15 10.88 -17.13
C ALA A 507 -28.93 9.93 -15.93
N ILE A 508 -28.05 8.94 -16.11
CA ILE A 508 -27.79 7.89 -15.11
C ILE A 508 -26.38 8.08 -14.56
N LEU A 509 -26.26 8.11 -13.24
CA LEU A 509 -25.00 8.25 -12.52
C LEU A 509 -24.86 7.08 -11.53
N VAL A 510 -23.81 6.29 -11.68
CA VAL A 510 -23.45 5.21 -10.74
C VAL A 510 -22.08 5.55 -10.17
N LEU A 511 -22.01 5.79 -8.86
CA LEU A 511 -20.80 6.25 -8.20
C LEU A 511 -20.63 5.63 -6.82
N GLY A 512 -19.41 5.63 -6.32
CA GLY A 512 -19.11 5.09 -4.99
C GLY A 512 -17.76 4.39 -4.94
N ASP A 513 -17.59 3.63 -3.86
CA ASP A 513 -16.45 2.74 -3.66
C ASP A 513 -16.78 1.35 -4.23
N PHE A 514 -16.18 1.03 -5.38
CA PHE A 514 -16.39 -0.26 -6.05
C PHE A 514 -15.45 -1.34 -5.51
N ASN A 515 -14.45 -0.99 -4.70
CA ASN A 515 -13.42 -1.89 -4.20
C ASN A 515 -12.74 -2.72 -5.31
N GLU A 516 -12.67 -2.18 -6.53
CA GLU A 516 -12.11 -2.88 -7.68
C GLU A 516 -11.32 -1.97 -8.62
N PHE A 517 -10.25 -2.54 -9.17
CA PHE A 517 -9.33 -1.86 -10.08
C PHE A 517 -9.97 -1.68 -11.46
N PRO A 518 -9.60 -0.63 -12.22
CA PRO A 518 -10.21 -0.35 -13.53
C PRO A 518 -9.95 -1.43 -14.59
N PHE A 519 -8.94 -2.27 -14.39
CA PHE A 519 -8.54 -3.35 -15.28
C PHE A 519 -9.04 -4.75 -14.85
N GLU A 520 -9.72 -4.85 -13.70
CA GLU A 520 -10.32 -6.08 -13.18
C GLU A 520 -11.84 -6.07 -13.36
N GLU A 521 -12.46 -7.24 -13.48
CA GLU A 521 -13.93 -7.32 -13.44
C GLU A 521 -14.46 -6.99 -12.04
N PRO A 522 -15.59 -6.27 -11.92
CA PRO A 522 -16.49 -5.89 -13.02
C PRO A 522 -16.15 -4.58 -13.74
N MET A 523 -15.13 -3.83 -13.29
CA MET A 523 -14.83 -2.50 -13.82
C MET A 523 -14.25 -2.51 -15.23
N LYS A 524 -13.54 -3.60 -15.59
CA LYS A 524 -13.02 -3.85 -16.94
C LYS A 524 -14.14 -3.80 -17.97
N SER A 525 -15.28 -4.45 -17.69
CA SER A 525 -16.45 -4.49 -18.57
C SER A 525 -17.55 -3.49 -18.23
N ALA A 526 -17.37 -2.65 -17.20
CA ALA A 526 -18.32 -1.64 -16.79
C ALA A 526 -18.60 -0.65 -17.93
N GLY A 527 -19.79 -0.78 -18.54
CA GLY A 527 -20.22 -0.02 -19.72
C GLY A 527 -20.73 -0.88 -20.87
N ALA A 528 -20.54 -2.21 -20.84
CA ALA A 528 -21.03 -3.12 -21.88
C ALA A 528 -22.56 -3.35 -21.90
N GLY A 529 -23.27 -2.91 -20.85
CA GLY A 529 -24.73 -3.01 -20.75
C GLY A 529 -25.51 -2.03 -21.64
N LYS A 530 -26.84 -2.11 -21.60
CA LYS A 530 -27.74 -1.21 -22.36
C LYS A 530 -27.61 0.25 -21.97
N ALA A 531 -27.28 0.55 -20.72
CA ALA A 531 -27.06 1.91 -20.21
C ALA A 531 -25.79 2.55 -20.79
N ARG A 532 -24.88 1.76 -21.38
CA ARG A 532 -23.63 2.22 -22.03
C ARG A 532 -22.83 3.18 -21.16
N LEU A 533 -22.69 2.83 -19.88
CA LEU A 533 -22.02 3.68 -18.90
C LEU A 533 -20.56 3.96 -19.31
N LYS A 534 -20.11 5.18 -19.05
CA LYS A 534 -18.76 5.70 -19.31
C LYS A 534 -18.05 5.95 -17.99
N LYS A 535 -16.79 5.51 -17.90
CA LYS A 535 -15.92 5.74 -16.74
C LYS A 535 -15.34 7.15 -16.81
N LEU A 536 -15.72 8.04 -15.90
CA LEU A 536 -15.21 9.41 -15.91
C LEU A 536 -13.73 9.52 -15.55
N SER A 537 -13.18 8.54 -14.83
CA SER A 537 -11.73 8.45 -14.58
C SER A 537 -10.90 8.36 -15.88
N GLU A 538 -11.50 7.93 -16.99
CA GLU A 538 -10.82 7.87 -18.29
C GLU A 538 -10.61 9.25 -18.94
N LEU A 539 -11.24 10.31 -18.40
CA LEU A 539 -10.99 11.70 -18.78
C LEU A 539 -9.65 12.23 -18.26
N LEU A 540 -9.08 11.60 -17.23
CA LEU A 540 -7.78 11.98 -16.68
C LEU A 540 -6.63 11.26 -17.39
N PRO A 541 -5.43 11.85 -17.45
CA PRO A 541 -4.20 11.12 -17.76
C PRO A 541 -4.03 9.90 -16.84
N LEU A 542 -3.49 8.80 -17.37
CA LEU A 542 -3.31 7.55 -16.59
C LEU A 542 -2.63 7.76 -15.22
N PRO A 543 -1.55 8.56 -15.08
CA PRO A 543 -0.90 8.82 -13.79
C PRO A 543 -1.78 9.47 -12.71
N GLU A 544 -2.89 10.09 -13.08
CA GLU A 544 -3.83 10.79 -12.18
C GLU A 544 -5.02 9.91 -11.78
N ARG A 545 -5.07 8.65 -12.25
CA ARG A 545 -6.18 7.73 -11.99
C ARG A 545 -5.93 6.90 -10.74
N TYR A 546 -6.09 7.49 -9.56
CA TYR A 546 -6.03 6.80 -8.27
C TYR A 546 -6.81 7.55 -7.21
N THR A 547 -7.36 6.84 -6.24
CA THR A 547 -8.16 7.40 -5.13
C THR A 547 -7.73 6.84 -3.78
N TYR A 548 -6.78 5.90 -3.77
CA TYR A 548 -6.38 5.13 -2.60
C TYR A 548 -4.88 4.84 -2.65
N ASN A 549 -4.23 4.77 -1.49
CA ASN A 549 -2.86 4.26 -1.37
C ASN A 549 -2.82 3.02 -0.47
N PHE A 550 -2.61 1.85 -1.07
CA PHE A 550 -2.46 0.60 -0.33
C PHE A 550 -1.05 0.06 -0.46
N GLN A 551 -0.35 0.01 0.69
CA GLN A 551 1.01 -0.52 0.75
C GLN A 551 1.98 0.21 -0.20
N GLY A 552 1.79 1.51 -0.46
CA GLY A 552 2.64 2.26 -1.39
C GLY A 552 2.26 2.10 -2.86
N ASN A 553 1.15 1.43 -3.17
CA ASN A 553 0.52 1.49 -4.48
C ASN A 553 -0.56 2.55 -4.49
N SER A 554 -0.47 3.52 -5.40
CA SER A 554 -1.58 4.37 -5.79
C SER A 554 -2.55 3.55 -6.64
N GLN A 555 -3.79 3.41 -6.19
CA GLN A 555 -4.82 2.52 -6.75
C GLN A 555 -6.14 3.27 -6.92
N THR A 556 -6.94 2.92 -7.94
CA THR A 556 -8.33 3.41 -8.05
C THR A 556 -9.28 2.38 -7.46
N LEU A 557 -10.09 2.80 -6.47
CA LEU A 557 -11.20 2.00 -5.93
C LEU A 557 -12.55 2.72 -6.05
N ASP A 558 -12.53 4.06 -6.05
CA ASP A 558 -13.71 4.90 -6.21
C ASP A 558 -13.88 5.27 -7.69
N HIS A 559 -15.09 5.05 -8.21
CA HIS A 559 -15.38 5.31 -9.61
C HIS A 559 -16.64 6.14 -9.77
N VAL A 560 -16.71 6.86 -10.89
CA VAL A 560 -17.91 7.54 -11.36
C VAL A 560 -18.22 7.07 -12.77
N LEU A 561 -19.36 6.39 -12.91
CA LEU A 561 -19.87 5.87 -14.17
C LEU A 561 -21.11 6.67 -14.58
N VAL A 562 -21.18 7.10 -15.83
CA VAL A 562 -22.30 7.93 -16.32
C VAL A 562 -22.87 7.44 -17.64
N SER A 563 -24.17 7.62 -17.87
CA SER A 563 -24.74 7.41 -19.20
C SER A 563 -24.17 8.39 -20.22
N GLU A 564 -24.28 8.06 -21.51
CA GLU A 564 -23.81 8.91 -22.63
C GLU A 564 -24.30 10.37 -22.52
N ARG A 565 -25.55 10.57 -22.08
CA ARG A 565 -26.13 11.92 -21.90
C ARG A 565 -25.32 12.79 -20.94
N LEU A 566 -24.79 12.19 -19.88
CA LEU A 566 -24.03 12.89 -18.86
C LEU A 566 -22.53 12.94 -19.20
N ALA A 567 -22.01 11.95 -19.94
CA ALA A 567 -20.63 11.95 -20.42
C ALA A 567 -20.33 13.14 -21.35
N ALA A 568 -21.32 13.57 -22.13
CA ALA A 568 -21.21 14.71 -23.04
C ALA A 568 -20.98 16.04 -22.28
N GLY A 569 -19.72 16.46 -22.19
CA GLY A 569 -19.33 17.66 -21.45
C GLY A 569 -19.17 17.45 -19.94
N ALA A 570 -18.93 16.20 -19.53
CA ALA A 570 -18.48 15.92 -18.18
C ALA A 570 -17.04 16.41 -17.96
N GLU A 571 -16.80 16.99 -16.78
CA GLU A 571 -15.47 17.21 -16.23
C GLU A 571 -15.34 16.34 -14.98
N TYR A 572 -14.14 15.85 -14.70
CA TYR A 572 -13.86 14.94 -13.60
C TYR A 572 -12.53 15.29 -12.95
N ASP A 573 -12.45 15.09 -11.64
CA ASP A 573 -11.29 15.39 -10.83
C ASP A 573 -11.20 14.39 -9.66
N VAL A 574 -9.98 13.95 -9.34
CA VAL A 574 -9.72 13.28 -8.06
C VAL A 574 -9.01 14.30 -7.19
N VAL A 575 -9.58 14.60 -6.04
CA VAL A 575 -9.06 15.68 -5.19
C VAL A 575 -8.19 15.08 -4.11
N HIS A 576 -6.87 15.12 -4.30
CA HIS A 576 -5.91 14.48 -3.40
C HIS A 576 -5.76 15.26 -2.09
N VAL A 577 -6.48 14.82 -1.05
CA VAL A 577 -6.52 15.47 0.28
C VAL A 577 -6.32 14.48 1.42
N ASN A 578 -6.18 13.20 1.12
CA ASN A 578 -6.20 12.10 2.07
C ASN A 578 -5.11 11.06 1.77
N SER A 579 -5.22 10.33 0.65
CA SER A 579 -4.55 9.03 0.48
C SER A 579 -3.01 9.10 0.51
N GLU A 580 -2.46 10.27 0.22
CA GLU A 580 -1.02 10.55 0.13
C GLU A 580 -0.40 11.16 1.39
N PHE A 581 -1.22 11.47 2.39
CA PHE A 581 -0.82 12.19 3.59
C PHE A 581 -0.70 11.25 4.79
N ALA A 582 0.25 11.50 5.68
CA ALA A 582 0.39 10.77 6.94
C ALA A 582 -0.75 11.07 7.93
N VAL A 583 -1.29 12.28 7.86
CA VAL A 583 -2.46 12.72 8.63
C VAL A 583 -3.65 12.75 7.70
N GLN A 584 -4.59 11.84 7.94
CA GLN A 584 -5.70 11.57 7.04
C GLN A 584 -7.05 11.82 7.72
N THR A 585 -7.98 12.41 6.98
CA THR A 585 -9.40 12.47 7.39
C THR A 585 -10.11 11.18 7.01
N SER A 586 -9.79 10.64 5.84
CA SER A 586 -10.20 9.33 5.31
C SER A 586 -8.99 8.68 4.64
N ASP A 587 -9.00 7.38 4.43
CA ASP A 587 -7.99 6.69 3.62
C ASP A 587 -8.26 6.79 2.11
N HIS A 588 -9.44 7.27 1.71
CA HIS A 588 -9.83 7.54 0.32
C HIS A 588 -9.78 9.03 -0.03
N ASP A 589 -9.29 9.35 -1.22
CA ASP A 589 -9.49 10.65 -1.84
C ASP A 589 -10.91 10.75 -2.43
N PRO A 590 -11.64 11.85 -2.17
CA PRO A 590 -12.91 12.13 -2.83
C PRO A 590 -12.72 12.40 -4.31
N VAL A 591 -13.75 12.06 -5.09
CA VAL A 591 -13.81 12.35 -6.53
C VAL A 591 -14.94 13.31 -6.82
N VAL A 592 -14.74 14.24 -7.75
CA VAL A 592 -15.72 15.26 -8.15
C VAL A 592 -15.99 15.15 -9.65
N ALA A 593 -17.27 15.20 -10.01
CA ALA A 593 -17.71 15.32 -11.39
C ALA A 593 -18.56 16.58 -11.57
N ARG A 594 -18.37 17.27 -12.68
CA ARG A 594 -19.24 18.37 -13.12
C ARG A 594 -19.97 17.94 -14.38
N LEU A 595 -21.29 17.86 -14.29
CA LEU A 595 -22.14 17.22 -15.28
C LEU A 595 -23.08 18.24 -15.91
N LYS A 596 -23.00 18.39 -17.23
CA LYS A 596 -23.86 19.32 -17.96
C LYS A 596 -25.28 18.75 -18.10
N LEU A 597 -26.27 19.54 -17.66
CA LEU A 597 -27.68 19.22 -17.79
C LEU A 597 -28.45 20.46 -18.26
N PRO A 598 -29.16 20.40 -19.40
CA PRO A 598 -30.09 21.46 -19.77
C PRO A 598 -31.19 21.57 -18.71
N ARG A 599 -31.64 22.78 -18.42
CA ARG A 599 -32.73 22.99 -17.46
C ARG A 599 -34.05 22.46 -17.98
#